data_AF-A0A2I1P7Q0-F1
#
_entry.id   AF-A0A2I1P7Q0-F1
#
_cell.length_a   1.000
_cell.length_b   1.000
_cell.length_c   1.000
_cell.angle_alpha   90.00
_cell.angle_beta   90.00
_cell.angle_gamma   90.00
#
_symmetry.space_group_name_H-M   'P 1'
#
loop_
_entity.id
_entity.type
_entity.pdbx_description
1 polymer ?
#
loop_
_entity_poly.entity_id
_entity_poly.type
_entity_poly.pdbx_seq_one_letter_code
_entity_poly.pdbx_strand_id
1 'polypeptide(L)' 'MNRRTKIVCTLGPAVASKEQIRGLVDAGMNVARLNFSHGEHA' A
#
# COMPACT_ATOMS: atom_id res chain seq x y z
N MET A 1 -4.58 6.22 21.56
CA MET A 1 -4.11 4.82 21.75
C MET A 1 -3.35 4.41 20.50
N ASN A 2 -2.03 4.19 20.59
CA ASN A 2 -1.23 3.81 19.41
C ASN A 2 -1.45 2.32 19.10
N ARG A 3 -1.83 2.02 17.85
CA ARG A 3 -1.94 0.64 17.36
C ARG A 3 -0.55 0.00 17.34
N ARG A 4 -0.40 -1.17 17.96
CA ARG A 4 0.87 -1.91 18.00
C ARG A 4 1.11 -2.72 16.71
N THR A 5 0.05 -3.31 16.16
CA THR A 5 0.12 -4.12 14.92
C THR A 5 0.25 -3.23 13.69
N LYS A 6 1.13 -3.64 12.75
CA LYS A 6 1.32 -2.93 11.48
C LYS A 6 0.29 -3.39 10.44
N ILE A 7 -0.16 -2.48 9.58
CA ILE A 7 -0.98 -2.80 8.40
C ILE A 7 -0.10 -2.85 7.17
N VAL A 8 -0.18 -3.97 6.45
CA VAL A 8 0.48 -4.18 5.15
C VAL A 8 -0.60 -4.11 4.07
N CYS A 9 -0.40 -3.28 3.04
CA CYS A 9 -1.30 -3.22 1.89
C CYS A 9 -0.55 -3.62 0.62
N THR A 10 -1.12 -4.52 -0.18
CA THR A 10 -0.56 -4.86 -1.49
C THR A 10 -0.97 -3.79 -2.50
N LEU A 11 -0.01 -3.15 -3.16
CA LEU A 11 -0.30 -2.17 -4.21
C LEU A 11 -0.62 -2.88 -5.53
N GLY A 12 -1.55 -2.30 -6.26
CA GLY A 12 -1.98 -2.77 -7.57
C GLY A 12 -2.80 -1.69 -8.28
N PRO A 13 -3.37 -1.99 -9.46
CA PRO A 13 -4.04 -1.00 -10.30
C PRO A 13 -5.13 -0.18 -9.60
N ALA A 14 -5.86 -0.79 -8.65
CA ALA A 14 -6.91 -0.13 -7.88
C ALA A 14 -6.43 1.01 -6.98
N VAL A 15 -5.13 1.07 -6.68
CA VAL A 15 -4.52 2.05 -5.77
C VAL A 15 -3.21 2.61 -6.35
N ALA A 16 -3.12 2.71 -7.69
CA ALA A 16 -1.89 3.11 -8.38
C ALA A 16 -1.68 4.63 -8.44
N SER A 17 -2.71 5.44 -8.13
CA SER A 17 -2.55 6.90 -8.10
C SER A 17 -1.92 7.38 -6.78
N LYS A 18 -1.26 8.54 -6.84
CA LYS A 18 -0.66 9.18 -5.67
C LYS A 18 -1.71 9.49 -4.60
N GLU A 19 -2.89 9.93 -5.01
CA GLU A 19 -4.01 10.28 -4.15
C GLU A 19 -4.54 9.05 -3.41
N GLN A 20 -4.65 7.91 -4.10
CA GLN A 20 -5.11 6.66 -3.51
C GLN A 20 -4.08 6.12 -2.50
N ILE A 21 -2.80 6.14 -2.84
CA ILE A 21 -1.72 5.72 -1.92
C ILE A 21 -1.73 6.63 -0.67
N ARG A 22 -1.92 7.94 -0.85
CA ARG A 22 -2.04 8.88 0.28
C ARG A 22 -3.23 8.54 1.16
N GLY A 23 -4.39 8.25 0.56
CA GLY A 23 -5.57 7.80 1.31
C GLY A 23 -5.31 6.53 2.14
N LEU A 24 -4.52 5.59 1.62
CA LEU A 24 -4.12 4.39 2.38
C LEU A 24 -3.21 4.74 3.56
N VAL A 25 -2.26 5.67 3.39
CA VAL A 25 -1.39 6.14 4.47
C VAL A 25 -2.21 6.83 5.57
N ASP A 26 -3.12 7.72 5.18
CA ASP A 26 -4.00 8.45 6.11
C ASP A 26 -4.97 7.50 6.85
N ALA A 27 -5.42 6.42 6.17
CA ALA A 27 -6.19 5.34 6.78
C ALA A 27 -5.35 4.39 7.67
N GLY A 28 -4.02 4.55 7.69
CA GLY A 28 -3.12 3.85 8.61
C GLY A 28 -2.33 2.69 8.01
N MET A 29 -2.11 2.64 6.69
CA MET A 29 -1.12 1.75 6.08
C MET A 29 0.28 2.03 6.67
N ASN A 30 1.02 0.97 6.97
CA ASN A 30 2.40 1.09 7.46
C ASN A 30 3.44 0.55 6.49
N VAL A 31 3.09 -0.48 5.72
CA VAL A 31 3.99 -1.12 4.76
C VAL A 31 3.25 -1.29 3.44
N ALA A 32 3.88 -0.85 2.36
CA ALA A 32 3.45 -1.20 1.01
C ALA A 32 4.10 -2.52 0.61
N ARG A 33 3.30 -3.48 0.15
CA ARG A 33 3.76 -4.73 -0.46
C ARG A 33 3.61 -4.62 -1.97
N LEU A 34 4.68 -4.92 -2.70
CA LEU A 34 4.63 -5.12 -4.15
C LEU A 34 4.64 -6.63 -4.41
N ASN A 35 3.66 -7.11 -5.15
CA ASN A 35 3.60 -8.53 -5.51
C ASN A 35 4.26 -8.76 -6.88
N PHE A 36 5.50 -9.23 -6.88
CA PHE A 36 6.29 -9.43 -8.10
C PHE A 36 5.96 -10.74 -8.86
N SER A 37 4.92 -11.47 -8.46
CA SER A 37 4.38 -12.56 -9.30
C SER A 37 3.69 -12.03 -10.57
N HIS A 38 3.46 -10.71 -10.65
CA HIS A 38 2.88 -10.02 -11.80
C HIS A 38 3.61 -8.68 -12.02
N GLY A 39 3.65 -8.21 -13.27
CA GLY A 39 4.32 -6.97 -13.67
C GLY A 39 5.79 -7.17 -14.03
N GLU A 40 6.32 -6.27 -14.86
CA GLU A 40 7.71 -6.27 -15.30
C GLU A 40 8.45 -5.09 -14.68
N HIS A 41 9.78 -5.20 -14.56
CA HIS A 41 10.62 -4.06 -14.21
C HIS A 41 10.72 -3.13 -15.42
N ALA A 42 10.45 -1.83 -15.20
CA ALA A 42 10.56 -0.78 -16.21
C ALA A 42 11.73 0.16 -15.90
#